data_AF-A0A2W0ACJ4-F1
#
_entry.id   AF-A0A2W0ACJ4-F1
#
_cell.length_a   1.000
_cell.length_b   1.000
_cell.length_c   1.000
_cell.angle_alpha   90.00
_cell.angle_beta   90.00
_cell.angle_gamma   90.00
#
_symmetry.space_group_name_H-M   'P 1'
#
loop_
_entity.id
_entity.type
_entity.pdbx_description
1 polymer ?
#
loop_
_entity_poly.entity_id
_entity_poly.type
_entity_poly.pdbx_seq_one_letter_code
_entity_poly.pdbx_strand_id
1 'polypeptide(L)'
;MASQPAVAGAGRGIADNLAGALAYVTFIPAIVFLFVEPFNKSRFIRFHSLQSVLLAIALGLVGLVVKIGFAVLGLVPVVGRLIMMLVLLIVAVGCFILWIVLVIKALQRQTFKLPVIGDWAERQAE
;
A
#
# COMPACT_ATOMS: atom_id res chain seq x y z
N MET A 1 22.70 -39.40 3.07
CA MET A 1 22.94 -37.94 3.04
C MET A 1 21.59 -37.27 2.83
N ALA A 2 21.04 -36.65 3.87
CA ALA A 2 19.63 -36.24 3.93
C ALA A 2 19.38 -34.92 3.18
N SER A 3 18.44 -34.95 2.24
CA SER A 3 17.86 -33.79 1.56
C SER A 3 16.88 -33.06 2.48
N GLN A 4 17.29 -31.97 3.14
CA GLN A 4 16.38 -31.02 3.81
C GLN A 4 16.39 -29.57 3.26
N PRO A 5 16.18 -29.33 1.95
CA PRO A 5 16.02 -27.96 1.43
C PRO A 5 14.58 -27.41 1.56
N ALA A 6 13.56 -28.27 1.74
CA ALA A 6 12.15 -27.88 1.64
C ALA A 6 11.61 -27.06 2.84
N VAL A 7 12.04 -27.37 4.07
CA VAL A 7 11.53 -26.72 5.29
C VAL A 7 12.07 -25.29 5.42
N ALA A 8 13.33 -25.07 5.05
CA ALA A 8 13.95 -23.74 5.04
C ALA A 8 13.30 -22.80 4.00
N GLY A 9 12.89 -23.34 2.84
CA GLY A 9 12.18 -22.59 1.80
C GLY A 9 10.77 -22.15 2.21
N ALA A 10 10.02 -23.02 2.90
CA ALA A 10 8.67 -22.72 3.39
C ALA A 10 8.69 -21.62 4.47
N GLY A 11 9.62 -21.68 5.43
CA GLY A 11 9.77 -20.65 6.46
C GLY A 11 10.12 -19.28 5.89
N ARG A 12 10.97 -19.24 4.85
CA ARG A 12 11.30 -17.99 4.13
C ARG A 12 10.12 -17.44 3.35
N GLY A 13 9.30 -18.30 2.73
CA GLY A 13 8.08 -17.89 2.04
C GLY A 13 7.07 -17.22 2.99
N ILE A 14 6.86 -17.78 4.19
CA ILE A 14 5.98 -17.19 5.21
C ILE A 14 6.52 -15.82 5.67
N ALA A 15 7.84 -15.71 5.90
CA ALA A 15 8.48 -14.47 6.30
C ALA A 15 8.33 -13.36 5.24
N ASP A 16 8.48 -13.69 3.95
CA ASP A 16 8.31 -12.74 2.86
C ASP A 16 6.87 -12.22 2.75
N ASN A 17 5.86 -13.08 2.92
CA ASN A 17 4.44 -12.69 2.92
C ASN A 17 4.14 -11.69 4.04
N LEU A 18 4.65 -11.96 5.25
CA LEU A 18 4.48 -11.08 6.40
C LEU A 18 5.20 -9.75 6.17
N ALA A 19 6.42 -9.75 5.65
CA ALA A 19 7.15 -8.52 5.32
C ALA A 19 6.41 -7.69 4.25
N GLY A 20 5.86 -8.32 3.22
CA GLY A 20 5.03 -7.65 2.22
C GLY A 20 3.76 -7.03 2.83
N ALA A 21 3.10 -7.71 3.76
CA ALA A 21 1.94 -7.17 4.47
C ALA A 21 2.32 -6.01 5.41
N LEU A 22 3.44 -6.14 6.15
CA LEU A 22 3.98 -5.12 7.04
C LEU A 22 4.37 -3.84 6.31
N ALA A 23 4.76 -3.95 5.03
CA ALA A 23 5.04 -2.78 4.21
C ALA A 23 3.83 -1.83 4.11
N TYR A 24 2.59 -2.32 4.26
CA TYR A 24 1.38 -1.49 4.20
C TYR A 24 0.95 -0.89 5.55
N VAL A 25 1.58 -1.23 6.68
CA VAL A 25 1.19 -0.69 7.99
C VAL A 25 1.35 0.84 8.02
N THR A 26 2.49 1.33 7.53
CA THR A 26 2.71 2.74 7.21
C THR A 26 3.74 2.83 6.07
N PHE A 27 4.06 4.03 5.61
CA PHE A 27 5.17 4.22 4.66
C PHE A 27 6.55 3.98 5.28
N ILE A 28 6.69 3.95 6.62
CA ILE A 28 7.99 3.82 7.29
C ILE A 28 8.58 2.42 7.10
N PRO A 29 7.90 1.29 7.43
CA PRO A 29 8.39 -0.05 7.12
C PRO A 29 8.70 -0.23 5.64
N ALA A 30 7.85 0.29 4.76
CA ALA A 30 8.07 0.21 3.31
C ALA A 30 9.40 0.85 2.89
N ILE A 31 9.68 2.08 3.36
CA ILE A 31 10.96 2.74 3.07
C ILE A 31 12.13 1.91 3.64
N VAL A 32 12.02 1.45 4.88
CA VAL A 32 13.07 0.61 5.51
C VAL A 32 13.34 -0.65 4.68
N PHE A 33 12.29 -1.36 4.26
CA PHE A 33 12.41 -2.60 3.49
C PHE A 33 13.01 -2.42 2.10
N LEU A 34 12.96 -1.21 1.52
CA LEU A 34 13.61 -0.92 0.23
C LEU A 34 15.13 -0.80 0.34
N PHE A 35 15.66 -0.45 1.50
CA PHE A 35 17.09 -0.17 1.66
C PHE A 35 17.83 -1.16 2.58
N VAL A 36 17.11 -1.92 3.41
CA VAL A 36 17.71 -2.79 4.43
C VAL A 36 17.72 -4.26 4.00
N GLU A 37 18.89 -4.90 4.11
CA GLU A 37 18.99 -6.35 3.96
C GLU A 37 18.36 -7.11 5.14
N PRO A 38 17.78 -8.31 4.94
CA PRO A 38 17.64 -9.03 3.67
C PRO A 38 16.39 -8.65 2.87
N PHE A 39 15.59 -7.69 3.36
CA PHE A 39 14.28 -7.33 2.80
C PHE A 39 14.39 -6.81 1.36
N ASN A 40 15.36 -5.95 1.10
CA ASN A 40 15.62 -5.38 -0.22
C ASN A 40 16.14 -6.40 -1.25
N LYS A 41 16.47 -7.65 -0.86
CA LYS A 41 16.85 -8.72 -1.81
C LYS A 41 15.65 -9.48 -2.37
N SER A 42 14.49 -9.39 -1.72
CA SER A 42 13.27 -10.05 -2.20
C SER A 42 12.51 -9.10 -3.13
N ARG A 43 12.39 -9.46 -4.42
CA ARG A 43 11.54 -8.74 -5.40
C ARG A 43 10.12 -8.56 -4.87
N PHE A 44 9.59 -9.58 -4.17
CA PHE A 44 8.25 -9.55 -3.60
C PHE A 44 8.10 -8.44 -2.54
N ILE A 45 9.05 -8.35 -1.62
CA ILE A 45 9.04 -7.33 -0.56
C ILE A 45 9.26 -5.94 -1.17
N ARG A 46 10.16 -5.80 -2.15
CA ARG A 46 10.39 -4.54 -2.89
C ARG A 46 9.12 -4.05 -3.58
N PHE A 47 8.40 -4.93 -4.26
CA PHE A 47 7.15 -4.58 -4.95
C PHE A 47 6.11 -4.01 -3.98
N HIS A 48 5.81 -4.72 -2.89
CA HIS A 48 4.83 -4.26 -1.91
C HIS A 48 5.28 -3.00 -1.17
N SER A 49 6.58 -2.84 -0.94
CA SER A 49 7.15 -1.64 -0.34
C SER A 49 7.04 -0.42 -1.27
N LEU A 50 7.40 -0.54 -2.54
CA LEU A 50 7.21 0.52 -3.53
C LEU A 50 5.73 0.88 -3.68
N GLN A 51 4.86 -0.13 -3.81
CA GLN A 51 3.43 0.11 -3.94
C GLN A 51 2.84 0.77 -2.69
N SER A 52 3.33 0.45 -1.48
CA SER A 52 2.91 1.13 -0.25
C SER A 52 3.35 2.59 -0.20
N VAL A 53 4.60 2.89 -0.60
CA VAL A 53 5.09 4.28 -0.68
C VAL A 53 4.28 5.09 -1.69
N LEU A 54 4.03 4.55 -2.88
CA LEU A 54 3.21 5.20 -3.90
C LEU A 54 1.76 5.39 -3.47
N LEU A 55 1.17 4.39 -2.78
CA LEU A 55 -0.16 4.50 -2.21
C LEU A 55 -0.21 5.64 -1.17
N ALA A 56 0.80 5.77 -0.30
CA ALA A 56 0.87 6.83 0.68
C ALA A 56 0.95 8.22 0.02
N ILE A 57 1.74 8.35 -1.06
CA ILE A 57 1.80 9.58 -1.86
C ILE A 57 0.44 9.90 -2.49
N ALA A 58 -0.21 8.90 -3.12
CA ALA A 58 -1.51 9.07 -3.75
C ALA A 58 -2.59 9.49 -2.74
N LEU A 59 -2.64 8.86 -1.56
CA LEU A 59 -3.54 9.25 -0.47
C LEU A 59 -3.26 10.66 0.04
N GLY A 60 -1.99 11.05 0.12
CA GLY A 60 -1.59 12.43 0.46
C GLY A 60 -2.12 13.46 -0.54
N LEU A 61 -2.03 13.17 -1.85
CA LEU A 61 -2.57 14.03 -2.90
C LEU A 61 -4.10 14.12 -2.84
N VAL A 62 -4.80 13.00 -2.64
CA VAL A 62 -6.26 13.00 -2.43
C VAL A 62 -6.64 13.87 -1.23
N GLY A 63 -5.92 13.72 -0.11
CA GLY A 63 -6.13 14.54 1.08
C GLY A 63 -5.90 16.04 0.83
N LEU A 64 -4.91 16.41 0.01
CA LEU A 64 -4.66 17.79 -0.38
C LEU A 64 -5.83 18.36 -1.21
N VAL A 65 -6.31 17.60 -2.20
CA VAL A 65 -7.47 18.00 -3.03
C VAL A 65 -8.71 18.21 -2.18
N VAL A 66 -8.98 17.30 -1.23
CA VAL A 66 -10.10 17.43 -0.30
C VAL A 66 -9.96 18.70 0.56
N LYS A 67 -8.77 19.00 1.10
CA LYS A 67 -8.54 20.22 1.89
C LYS A 67 -8.82 21.50 1.08
N ILE A 68 -8.37 21.55 -0.17
CA ILE A 68 -8.65 22.67 -1.07
C ILE A 68 -10.15 22.78 -1.34
N GLY A 69 -10.83 21.65 -1.58
CA GLY A 69 -12.29 21.61 -1.77
C GLY A 69 -13.06 22.17 -0.58
N PHE A 70 -12.65 21.84 0.65
CA PHE A 70 -13.22 22.41 1.87
C PHE A 70 -13.02 23.93 1.97
N ALA A 71 -11.84 24.44 1.59
CA ALA A 71 -11.57 25.87 1.60
C ALA A 71 -12.46 26.66 0.62
N VAL A 72 -12.73 26.08 -0.56
CA VAL A 72 -13.55 26.70 -1.61
C VAL A 72 -15.05 26.60 -1.32
N LEU A 73 -15.53 25.42 -0.91
CA LEU A 73 -16.96 25.15 -0.71
C LEU A 73 -17.47 25.50 0.70
N GLY A 74 -16.58 25.89 1.61
CA GLY A 74 -16.93 26.44 2.93
C GLY A 74 -17.74 27.73 2.86
N LEU A 75 -17.83 28.38 1.70
CA LEU A 75 -18.60 29.59 1.44
C LEU A 75 -20.12 29.34 1.33
N VAL A 76 -20.57 28.10 1.07
CA VAL A 76 -22.00 27.74 0.98
C VAL A 76 -22.46 27.08 2.29
N PRO A 77 -23.34 27.72 3.09
CA PRO A 77 -23.76 27.17 4.38
C PRO A 77 -24.48 25.82 4.24
N VAL A 78 -24.16 24.89 5.14
CA VAL A 78 -24.84 23.59 5.38
C VAL A 78 -24.79 22.57 4.23
N VAL A 79 -25.31 22.89 3.04
CA VAL A 79 -25.42 21.93 1.92
C VAL A 79 -24.04 21.53 1.37
N GLY A 80 -23.15 22.51 1.15
CA GLY A 80 -21.79 22.24 0.68
C GLY A 80 -20.98 21.38 1.66
N ARG A 81 -21.17 21.60 2.97
CA ARG A 81 -20.55 20.80 4.03
C ARG A 81 -21.09 19.36 4.08
N LEU A 82 -22.40 19.18 3.90
CA LEU A 82 -23.02 17.85 3.92
C LEU A 82 -22.54 16.98 2.75
N ILE A 83 -22.49 17.55 1.54
CA ILE A 83 -21.99 16.88 0.33
C ILE A 83 -20.52 16.49 0.53
N MET A 84 -19.70 17.41 1.04
CA MET A 84 -18.28 17.14 1.29
C MET A 84 -18.04 16.04 2.33
N MET A 85 -18.85 15.99 3.40
CA MET A 85 -18.80 14.89 4.36
C MET A 85 -19.11 13.54 3.71
N LEU A 86 -20.14 13.49 2.84
CA LEU A 86 -20.51 12.25 2.15
C LEU A 86 -19.40 11.79 1.19
N VAL A 87 -18.82 12.71 0.43
CA VAL A 87 -17.68 12.41 -0.46
C VAL A 87 -16.48 11.90 0.34
N LEU A 88 -16.15 12.55 1.47
CA LEU A 88 -15.07 12.12 2.34
C LEU A 88 -15.30 10.69 2.86
N LEU A 89 -16.52 10.38 3.30
CA LEU A 89 -16.88 9.06 3.79
C LEU A 89 -16.69 7.99 2.71
N ILE A 90 -17.20 8.23 1.50
CA ILE A 90 -17.10 7.29 0.37
C ILE A 90 -15.62 7.06 0.02
N VAL A 91 -14.84 8.14 -0.10
CA VAL A 91 -13.40 8.05 -0.42
C VAL A 91 -12.65 7.31 0.68
N ALA A 92 -12.90 7.63 1.95
CA ALA A 92 -12.23 6.98 3.08
C ALA A 92 -12.53 5.47 3.12
N VAL A 93 -13.80 5.08 2.94
CA VAL A 93 -14.21 3.68 2.89
C VAL A 93 -13.58 2.97 1.69
N GLY A 94 -13.60 3.57 0.50
CA GLY A 94 -12.97 3.01 -0.70
C GLY A 94 -11.45 2.80 -0.53
N CYS A 95 -10.76 3.79 0.01
CA CYS A 95 -9.32 3.71 0.31
C CYS A 95 -9.02 2.64 1.37
N PHE A 96 -9.86 2.53 2.40
CA PHE A 96 -9.70 1.51 3.44
C PHE A 96 -9.90 0.09 2.90
N ILE A 97 -10.95 -0.12 2.09
CA ILE A 97 -11.19 -1.41 1.42
C ILE A 97 -10.02 -1.76 0.52
N LEU A 98 -9.54 -0.81 -0.30
CA LEU A 98 -8.38 -1.02 -1.16
C LEU A 98 -7.15 -1.43 -0.36
N TRP A 99 -6.86 -0.72 0.73
CA TRP A 99 -5.74 -1.01 1.62
C TRP A 99 -5.83 -2.43 2.21
N ILE A 100 -7.01 -2.84 2.69
CA ILE A 100 -7.26 -4.20 3.17
C ILE A 100 -6.99 -5.24 2.08
N VAL A 101 -7.48 -5.01 0.85
CA VAL A 101 -7.25 -5.92 -0.28
C VAL A 101 -5.76 -6.08 -0.55
N LEU A 102 -4.97 -5.00 -0.51
CA LEU A 102 -3.52 -5.07 -0.72
C LEU A 102 -2.81 -5.86 0.37
N VAL A 103 -3.17 -5.65 1.63
CA VAL A 103 -2.63 -6.41 2.76
C VAL A 103 -2.95 -7.90 2.62
N ILE A 104 -4.20 -8.25 2.31
CA ILE A 104 -4.63 -9.64 2.12
C ILE A 104 -3.87 -10.27 0.95
N LYS A 105 -3.71 -9.57 -0.16
CA LYS A 105 -2.97 -10.06 -1.34
C LYS A 105 -1.50 -10.29 -1.02
N ALA A 106 -0.87 -9.40 -0.25
CA ALA A 106 0.50 -9.61 0.23
C ALA A 106 0.61 -10.84 1.14
N LEU A 107 -0.33 -11.04 2.08
CA LEU A 107 -0.37 -12.24 2.92
C LEU A 107 -0.55 -13.54 2.11
N GLN A 108 -1.28 -13.47 0.99
CA GLN A 108 -1.47 -14.58 0.04
C GLN A 108 -0.30 -14.77 -0.95
N ARG A 109 0.79 -13.99 -0.81
CA ARG A 109 1.94 -14.00 -1.74
C ARG A 109 1.58 -13.59 -3.18
N GLN A 110 0.57 -12.74 -3.33
CA GLN A 110 0.09 -12.26 -4.63
C GLN A 110 0.46 -10.79 -4.85
N THR A 111 1.05 -10.51 -6.01
CA THR A 111 1.34 -9.14 -6.45
C THR A 111 0.11 -8.53 -7.14
N PHE A 112 -0.78 -7.94 -6.35
CA PHE A 112 -1.92 -7.20 -6.89
C PHE A 112 -1.48 -5.80 -7.33
N LYS A 113 -1.29 -5.64 -8.64
CA LYS A 113 -0.91 -4.36 -9.26
C LYS A 113 -2.09 -3.41 -9.26
N LEU A 114 -1.89 -2.26 -8.64
CA LEU A 114 -2.84 -1.15 -8.77
C LEU A 114 -2.72 -0.54 -10.17
N PRO A 115 -3.83 -0.13 -10.81
CA PRO A 115 -3.74 0.62 -12.05
C PRO A 115 -2.90 1.90 -11.85
N VAL A 116 -2.13 2.27 -12.87
CA VAL A 116 -1.20 3.43 -12.89
C VAL A 116 0.08 3.26 -12.05
N ILE A 117 0.00 2.82 -10.79
CA ILE A 117 1.18 2.73 -9.90
C ILE A 117 1.81 1.34 -9.80
N GLY A 118 1.07 0.28 -10.12
CA GLY A 118 1.54 -1.11 -10.06
C GLY A 118 2.63 -1.44 -11.08
N ASP A 119 2.52 -0.92 -12.30
CA ASP A 119 3.52 -1.15 -13.35
C ASP A 119 4.85 -0.45 -13.05
N TRP A 120 4.79 0.72 -12.41
CA TRP A 120 6.00 1.43 -11.97
C TRP A 120 6.67 0.69 -10.80
N ALA A 121 5.88 0.23 -9.82
CA ALA A 121 6.38 -0.57 -8.71
C ALA A 121 7.04 -1.87 -9.19
N GLU A 122 6.48 -2.53 -10.21
CA GLU A 122 7.09 -3.73 -10.79
C GLU A 122 8.43 -3.45 -11.46
N ARG A 123 8.50 -2.43 -12.33
CA ARG A 123 9.75 -2.05 -13.03
C ARG A 123 10.88 -1.69 -12.06
N GLN A 124 10.55 -1.07 -10.93
CA GLN A 124 11.52 -0.68 -9.90
C GLN A 124 11.81 -1.81 -8.89
N ALA A 125 11.02 -2.88 -8.87
CA ALA A 125 11.24 -4.07 -8.03
C ALA A 125 12.05 -5.16 -8.74
N GLU A 126 12.15 -5.10 -10.08
CA GLU A 126 13.18 -5.82 -10.84
C GLU A 126 14.58 -5.44 -10.35
#